data_AF-A0A377YRV0-F1
#
_entry.id   AF-A0A377YRV0-F1
#
_cell.length_a   1.000
_cell.length_b   1.000
_cell.length_c   1.000
_cell.angle_alpha   90.00
_cell.angle_beta   90.00
_cell.angle_gamma   90.00
#
_symmetry.space_group_name_H-M   'P 1'
#
loop_
_entity.id
_entity.type
_entity.pdbx_description
1 polymer ?
#
loop_
_entity_poly.entity_id
_entity_poly.type
_entity_poly.pdbx_seq_one_letter_code
_entity_poly.pdbx_strand_id
1 'polypeptide(L)' 'MVDLGGGVYKKRLNKNRDRAIILTKSAGYWFYTFLYAKQDMANINHRELMGFRELAKHYANLSEEKNDGLS' A
#
# COMPACT_ATOMS: atom_id res chain seq x y z
N MET A 1 6.59 -11.32 2.16
CA MET A 1 6.03 -9.96 2.28
C MET A 1 6.52 -9.40 3.60
N VAL A 2 6.77 -8.09 3.70
CA VAL A 2 7.22 -7.46 4.96
C VAL A 2 6.16 -6.43 5.35
N ASP A 3 5.65 -6.53 6.57
CA ASP A 3 4.75 -5.54 7.15
C ASP A 3 5.53 -4.28 7.54
N LEU A 4 5.07 -3.12 7.09
CA LEU A 4 5.62 -1.81 7.44
C LEU A 4 4.69 -1.04 8.41
N GLY A 5 3.58 -1.64 8.85
CA GLY A 5 2.60 -1.11 9.79
C GLY A 5 1.64 -0.08 9.17
N GLY A 6 0.44 0.04 9.75
CA GLY A 6 -0.58 1.00 9.31
C GLY A 6 -1.20 0.67 7.96
N GLY A 7 -1.34 -0.62 7.64
CA GLY A 7 -1.92 -1.07 6.37
C GLY A 7 -0.98 -0.98 5.17
N VAL A 8 0.34 -0.94 5.39
CA VAL A 8 1.36 -0.82 4.34
C VAL A 8 2.27 -2.04 4.36
N TYR A 9 2.44 -2.68 3.20
CA TYR A 9 3.30 -3.84 3.01
C TYR A 9 4.34 -3.62 1.91
N LYS A 10 5.48 -4.29 2.06
CA LYS A 10 6.53 -4.37 1.06
C LYS A 10 6.63 -5.79 0.48
N LYS A 11 6.59 -5.91 -0.84
CA LYS A 11 6.78 -7.17 -1.57
C LYS A 11 8.00 -7.09 -2.48
N ARG A 12 8.84 -8.14 -2.43
CA ARG A 12 9.97 -8.32 -3.37
C ARG A 12 9.46 -9.09 -4.57
N LEU A 13 9.76 -8.60 -5.77
CA LEU A 13 9.28 -9.14 -7.04
C LEU A 13 10.46 -9.40 -7.98
N ASN A 14 10.19 -10.10 -9.08
CA ASN A 14 11.13 -10.29 -10.20
C ASN A 14 12.55 -10.67 -9.75
N LYS A 15 12.72 -11.82 -9.09
CA LYS A 15 14.02 -12.28 -8.58
C LYS A 15 14.75 -11.22 -7.72
N ASN A 16 14.00 -10.47 -6.90
CA ASN A 16 14.51 -9.39 -6.04
C ASN A 16 15.10 -8.19 -6.82
N ARG A 17 14.69 -7.99 -8.08
CA ARG A 17 15.02 -6.80 -8.88
C ARG A 17 14.02 -5.68 -8.65
N ASP A 18 12.77 -6.01 -8.32
CA ASP A 18 11.71 -5.02 -8.16
C ASP A 18 11.14 -5.04 -6.74
N ARG A 19 10.66 -3.89 -6.29
CA ARG A 19 9.95 -3.74 -5.02
C ARG A 19 8.62 -3.06 -5.24
N ALA A 20 7.58 -3.63 -4.66
CA ALA A 20 6.25 -3.04 -4.61
C ALA A 20 5.89 -2.61 -3.20
N ILE A 21 5.25 -1.44 -3.08
CA ILE A 21 4.49 -1.03 -1.89
C ILE A 21 3.01 -1.25 -2.16
N ILE A 22 2.41 -1.96 -1.23
CA ILE A 22 1.04 -2.43 -1.32
C ILE A 22 0.29 -1.85 -0.11
N LEU A 23 -0.82 -1.19 -0.38
CA LEU A 23 -1.74 -0.73 0.63
C LEU A 23 -2.84 -1.77 0.77
N THR A 24 -3.12 -2.20 1.99
CA THR A 24 -4.25 -3.07 2.30
C THR A 24 -5.44 -2.22 2.69
N LYS A 25 -6.60 -2.58 2.14
CA LYS A 25 -7.90 -2.17 2.65
C LYS A 25 -8.45 -3.29 3.53
N SER A 26 -9.25 -2.91 4.52
CA SER A 26 -10.24 -3.82 5.11
C SER A 26 -11.20 -4.33 4.02
N ALA A 27 -11.86 -5.47 4.25
CA ALA A 27 -12.79 -6.14 3.32
C ALA A 27 -12.17 -6.81 2.07
N GLY A 28 -10.89 -7.22 2.12
CA GLY A 28 -10.34 -8.18 1.14
C GLY A 28 -9.78 -7.60 -0.16
N TYR A 29 -9.69 -6.28 -0.30
CA TYR A 29 -9.12 -5.62 -1.48
C TYR A 29 -7.67 -5.17 -1.25
N TRP A 30 -6.81 -5.44 -2.24
CA TRP A 30 -5.40 -5.03 -2.25
C TRP A 30 -5.19 -3.88 -3.26
N PHE A 31 -4.62 -2.77 -2.81
CA PHE A 31 -4.27 -1.64 -3.65
C PHE A 31 -2.77 -1.62 -3.94
N TYR A 32 -2.41 -1.61 -5.22
CA TYR A 32 -1.03 -1.45 -5.68
C TYR A 32 -0.75 0.04 -5.86
N THR A 33 0.20 0.59 -5.10
CA THR A 33 0.41 2.05 -5.07
C THR A 33 1.76 2.45 -5.63
N PHE A 34 2.77 1.57 -5.59
CA PHE A 34 4.10 1.95 -6.05
C PHE A 34 4.97 0.75 -6.44
N LEU A 35 5.57 0.78 -7.63
CA LEU A 35 6.54 -0.22 -8.12
C LEU A 35 7.82 0.50 -8.54
N TYR A 36 8.97 0.04 -8.04
CA TYR A 36 10.29 0.60 -8.39
C TYR A 36 11.34 -0.50 -8.51
N ALA A 37 12.34 -0.28 -9.37
CA ALA A 37 13.49 -1.17 -9.47
C ALA A 37 14.45 -0.94 -8.29
N LYS A 38 15.09 -2.01 -7.82
CA LYS A 38 15.92 -2.03 -6.60
C LYS A 38 17.12 -1.08 -6.66
N GLN A 39 17.61 -0.76 -7.85
CA GLN A 39 18.77 0.14 -8.02
C GLN A 39 18.39 1.62 -8.05
N ASP A 40 17.11 1.95 -8.25
CA ASP A 40 16.65 3.33 -8.38
C ASP A 40 16.35 4.01 -7.03
N MET A 41 16.20 3.23 -5.94
CA MET A 41 15.84 3.72 -4.61
C MET A 41 16.52 2.90 -3.50
N ALA A 42 17.35 3.55 -2.69
CA ALA A 42 18.13 2.89 -1.63
C ALA A 42 17.22 2.30 -0.53
N ASN A 43 16.22 3.04 -0.07
CA ASN A 43 15.18 2.63 0.88
C ASN A 43 14.03 3.66 0.88
N ILE A 44 12.83 3.25 1.31
CA ILE A 44 11.72 4.19 1.56
C ILE A 44 12.03 4.94 2.84
N ASN A 45 11.98 6.27 2.78
CA ASN A 45 12.24 7.13 3.93
C ASN A 45 11.00 7.28 4.83
N HIS A 46 11.20 7.87 6.01
CA HIS A 46 10.13 8.01 7.00
C HIS A 46 8.94 8.85 6.49
N ARG A 47 9.19 9.92 5.74
CA ARG A 47 8.15 10.81 5.19
C ARG A 47 7.29 10.09 4.17
N GLU A 48 7.92 9.34 3.27
CA GLU A 48 7.23 8.50 2.29
C GLU A 48 6.37 7.43 2.97
N LEU A 49 6.91 6.76 3.99
CA LEU A 49 6.16 5.78 4.77
C LEU A 49 4.94 6.39 5.46
N MET A 50 5.06 7.60 6.02
CA MET A 50 3.91 8.31 6.58
C MET A 50 2.86 8.63 5.52
N GLY A 51 3.27 9.10 4.35
CA GLY A 51 2.36 9.36 3.22
C GLY A 51 1.61 8.10 2.79
N PHE A 52 2.29 6.95 2.68
CA PHE A 52 1.66 5.68 2.36
C PHE A 52 0.65 5.22 3.42
N ARG A 53 0.96 5.42 4.70
CA ARG A 53 0.02 5.10 5.80
C ARG A 53 -1.22 5.98 5.77
N GLU A 54 -1.07 7.26 5.42
CA GLU A 54 -2.22 8.17 5.29
C GLU A 54 -3.11 7.78 4.12
N LEU A 55 -2.50 7.44 2.97
CA LEU A 55 -3.23 6.87 1.83
C LEU A 55 -3.98 5.59 2.21
N ALA A 56 -3.36 4.68 2.97
CA ALA A 56 -3.99 3.45 3.43
C ALA A 56 -5.25 3.73 4.26
N LYS A 57 -5.21 4.71 5.17
CA LYS A 57 -6.39 5.14 5.96
C LYS A 57 -7.50 5.69 5.06
N HIS A 58 -7.17 6.58 4.13
CA HIS A 58 -8.16 7.13 3.20
C HIS A 58 -8.82 6.04 2.35
N TYR A 59 -8.05 5.07 1.84
CA TYR A 59 -8.61 3.94 1.10
C TYR A 59 -9.49 3.04 1.98
N ALA A 60 -9.16 2.84 3.26
CA ALA A 60 -10.00 2.08 4.18
C ALA A 60 -11.37 2.74 4.38
N ASN A 61 -11.43 4.07 4.52
CA ASN A 61 -12.69 4.79 4.69
C ASN A 61 -13.56 4.76 3.41
N LEU A 62 -12.94 4.77 2.22
CA LEU A 62 -13.65 4.62 0.94
C LEU A 62 -14.29 3.24 0.71
N SER A 63 -14.04 2.21 1.53
CA SER A 63 -14.81 0.93 1.45
C SER A 63 -16.15 1.01 2.10
N GLU A 64 -16.22 1.72 3.21
CA GLU A 64 -17.40 1.70 4.07
C GLU A 64 -18.50 2.58 3.46
N GLU A 65 -18.12 3.59 2.68
CA GLU A 65 -19.04 4.57 2.08
C GLU A 65 -19.75 4.12 0.79
N LYS A 66 -19.69 2.83 0.42
CA LYS A 66 -20.35 2.32 -0.80
C LYS A 66 -21.33 1.18 -0.51
N ASN A 67 -22.32 1.47 0.35
CA ASN A 67 -23.52 0.63 0.52
C ASN A 67 -24.82 1.40 0.87
N ASP A 68 -24.84 2.74 0.80
CA ASP A 68 -26.05 3.53 1.15
C ASP A 68 -26.73 4.15 -0.07
N GLY A 69 -27.12 3.33 -1.04
CA GLY A 69 -27.92 3.85 -2.15
C GLY A 69 -28.22 2.82 -3.22
N LEU A 70 -29.05 1.83 -2.86
CA LEU A 70 -29.95 1.07 -3.75
C LEU A 70 -30.76 0.12 -2.84
N SER A 71 -31.73 0.68 -2.11
CA SER A 71 -32.88 -0.07 -1.57
C SER A 71 -34.16 0.49 -2.17
#